data_AF-A0A4U9D0S6-F1
#
_entry.id   AF-A0A4U9D0S6-F1
#
_cell.length_a   1.000
_cell.length_b   1.000
_cell.length_c   1.000
_cell.angle_alpha   90.00
_cell.angle_beta   90.00
_cell.angle_gamma   90.00
#
_symmetry.space_group_name_H-M   'P 1'
#
loop_
_entity.id
_entity.type
_entity.pdbx_description
1 polymer ?
#
loop_
_entity_poly.entity_id
_entity_poly.type
_entity_poly.pdbx_seq_one_letter_code
_entity_poly.pdbx_strand_id
1 'polypeptide(L)'
;MINTDASGQGSLVYGKTSDHVLGVRSVLMGGDILDTQAIPAALAETLANEQSAIGRIYRTVYQRCKAQRQLIIDKFPKLNRFLTGYDLRHVFNEISANST
;
A
#
# COMPACT_ATOMS: atom_id res chain seq x y z
N MET A 1 -6.36 13.10 -5.59
CA MET A 1 -6.94 11.79 -5.96
C MET A 1 -6.27 10.65 -5.21
N ILE A 2 -4.95 10.48 -5.30
CA ILE A 2 -4.21 9.42 -4.59
C ILE A 2 -4.32 9.54 -3.05
N ASN A 3 -4.01 10.71 -2.49
CA ASN A 3 -4.03 10.92 -1.02
C ASN A 3 -5.40 10.63 -0.36
N THR A 4 -6.49 10.88 -1.08
CA THR A 4 -7.86 10.72 -0.59
C THR A 4 -8.51 9.43 -1.09
N ASP A 5 -7.78 8.67 -1.91
CA ASP A 5 -8.25 7.55 -2.70
C ASP A 5 -9.63 7.80 -3.35
N ALA A 6 -9.66 8.80 -4.23
CA ALA A 6 -10.90 9.35 -4.76
C ALA A 6 -11.72 8.31 -5.54
N SER A 7 -13.04 8.36 -5.36
CA SER A 7 -14.04 7.57 -6.07
C SER A 7 -15.22 8.46 -6.50
N GLY A 8 -15.80 8.21 -7.67
CA GLY A 8 -16.95 8.95 -8.22
C GLY A 8 -18.09 8.02 -8.63
N GLN A 9 -19.13 8.54 -9.28
CA GLN A 9 -20.29 7.73 -9.71
C GLN A 9 -19.89 6.52 -10.58
N GLY A 10 -18.81 6.63 -11.37
CA GLY A 10 -18.29 5.53 -12.19
C GLY A 10 -17.48 4.46 -11.45
N SER A 11 -17.19 4.62 -10.14
CA SER A 11 -16.28 3.69 -9.44
C SER A 11 -16.86 2.28 -9.25
N LEU A 12 -18.17 2.11 -9.42
CA LEU A 12 -18.80 0.78 -9.45
C LEU A 12 -18.38 -0.04 -10.66
N VAL A 13 -18.07 0.61 -11.79
CA VAL A 13 -17.67 -0.05 -13.04
C VAL A 13 -16.15 -0.05 -13.19
N TYR A 14 -15.51 1.07 -12.84
CA TYR A 14 -14.09 1.28 -13.14
C TYR A 14 -13.18 1.18 -11.91
N GLY A 15 -13.71 0.94 -10.71
CA GLY A 15 -12.90 0.98 -9.49
C GLY A 15 -12.53 2.39 -9.03
N LYS A 16 -11.69 2.45 -8.01
CA LYS A 16 -11.25 3.66 -7.30
C LYS A 16 -9.87 4.08 -7.78
N THR A 17 -9.37 5.24 -7.32
CA THR A 17 -8.05 5.73 -7.74
C THR A 17 -6.96 4.68 -7.49
N SER A 18 -6.92 4.05 -6.31
CA SER A 18 -5.96 3.00 -5.95
C SER A 18 -5.89 1.84 -6.94
N ASP A 19 -7.02 1.46 -7.54
CA ASP A 19 -7.11 0.34 -8.49
C ASP A 19 -6.34 0.63 -9.80
N HIS A 20 -6.02 1.91 -10.04
CA HIS A 20 -5.28 2.37 -11.22
C HIS A 20 -3.87 2.90 -10.90
N VAL A 21 -3.47 2.93 -9.63
CA VAL A 21 -2.12 3.38 -9.25
C VAL A 21 -1.14 2.22 -9.43
N LEU A 22 -0.22 2.34 -10.38
CA LEU A 22 0.87 1.38 -10.57
C LEU A 22 2.00 1.57 -9.55
N GLY A 23 2.19 2.81 -9.10
CA GLY A 23 3.30 3.21 -8.26
C GLY A 23 3.29 4.71 -8.00
N VAL A 24 4.03 5.11 -6.97
CA VAL A 24 4.27 6.51 -6.58
C VAL A 24 5.77 6.74 -6.50
N ARG A 25 6.23 7.79 -7.18
CA ARG A 25 7.56 8.37 -7.00
C ARG A 25 7.49 9.48 -5.96
N SER A 26 8.41 9.49 -5.00
CA SER A 26 8.47 10.51 -3.95
C SER A 26 9.91 10.92 -3.68
N VAL A 27 10.12 12.18 -3.31
CA VAL A 27 11.42 12.69 -2.85
C VAL A 27 11.39 12.72 -1.33
N LEU A 28 12.32 12.00 -0.69
CA LEU A 28 12.46 11.99 0.76
C LEU A 28 13.19 13.25 1.23
N MET A 29 13.09 13.55 2.53
CA MET A 29 13.74 14.72 3.14
C MET A 29 15.26 14.80 2.87
N GLY A 30 15.92 13.66 2.66
CA GLY A 30 17.35 13.59 2.33
C GLY A 30 17.68 13.78 0.85
N GLY A 31 16.68 13.98 -0.02
CA GLY A 31 16.85 14.04 -1.48
C GLY A 31 16.76 12.68 -2.18
N ASP A 32 16.76 11.57 -1.44
CA ASP A 32 16.58 10.23 -1.99
C ASP A 32 15.24 10.09 -2.71
N ILE A 33 15.24 9.40 -3.84
CA ILE A 33 14.03 9.07 -4.59
C ILE A 33 13.50 7.72 -4.13
N LEU A 34 12.28 7.70 -3.60
CA LEU A 34 11.52 6.48 -3.36
C LEU A 34 10.61 6.21 -4.55
N ASP A 35 10.91 5.15 -5.29
CA ASP A 35 10.02 4.57 -6.30
C ASP A 35 9.31 3.36 -5.74
N THR A 36 7.97 3.42 -5.73
CA THR A 36 7.13 2.33 -5.26
C THR A 36 6.44 1.64 -6.43
N GLN A 37 6.19 0.35 -6.25
CA GLN A 37 5.37 -0.48 -7.13
C GLN A 37 4.82 -1.66 -6.32
N ALA A 38 3.85 -2.38 -6.87
CA ALA A 38 3.46 -3.67 -6.30
C ALA A 38 4.65 -4.65 -6.36
N ILE A 39 5.05 -5.18 -5.21
CA ILE A 39 6.15 -6.14 -5.10
C ILE A 39 5.76 -7.35 -4.23
N PRO A 40 6.42 -8.51 -4.41
CA PRO A 40 6.25 -9.64 -3.50
C PRO A 40 6.63 -9.27 -2.06
N ALA A 41 5.87 -9.79 -1.09
CA ALA A 41 6.13 -9.55 0.34
C ALA A 41 7.54 -9.98 0.77
N ALA A 42 8.11 -11.02 0.15
CA ALA A 42 9.49 -11.45 0.38
C ALA A 42 10.51 -10.40 -0.07
N LEU A 43 10.28 -9.72 -1.20
CA LEU A 43 11.15 -8.64 -1.65
C LEU A 43 11.05 -7.44 -0.69
N ALA A 44 9.84 -7.11 -0.23
CA ALA A 44 9.66 -6.06 0.78
C ALA A 44 10.41 -6.37 2.08
N GLU A 45 10.45 -7.64 2.51
CA GLU A 45 11.23 -8.10 3.67
C GLU A 45 12.74 -7.96 3.44
N THR A 46 13.23 -8.27 2.24
CA THR A 46 14.64 -8.04 1.87
C THR A 46 15.00 -6.55 1.91
N LEU A 47 14.20 -5.69 1.27
CA LEU A 47 14.41 -4.24 1.26
C LEU A 47 14.33 -3.63 2.67
N ALA A 48 13.53 -4.21 3.55
CA ALA A 48 13.45 -3.81 4.96
C ALA A 48 14.77 -4.00 5.75
N ASN A 49 15.67 -4.86 5.27
CA ASN A 49 16.99 -5.07 5.90
C ASN A 49 18.03 -4.03 5.47
N GLU A 50 17.75 -3.21 4.46
CA GLU A 50 18.67 -2.17 4.02
C GLU A 50 18.85 -1.08 5.08
N GLN A 51 20.09 -0.63 5.24
CA GLN A 51 20.48 0.45 6.16
C GLN A 51 20.34 1.83 5.48
N SER A 52 19.21 2.07 4.82
CA SER A 52 18.91 3.31 4.08
C SER A 52 17.62 3.97 4.61
N ALA A 53 17.32 5.19 4.16
CA ALA A 53 16.03 5.84 4.46
C ALA A 53 14.85 5.03 3.89
N ILE A 54 15.00 4.53 2.67
CA ILE A 54 14.04 3.67 1.99
C ILE A 54 13.88 2.34 2.74
N GLY A 55 14.98 1.70 3.13
CA GLY A 55 14.95 0.47 3.93
C GLY A 55 14.23 0.65 5.28
N ARG A 56 14.40 1.81 5.94
CA ARG A 56 13.62 2.17 7.14
C ARG A 56 12.11 2.26 6.86
N ILE A 57 11.71 2.81 5.71
CA ILE A 57 10.29 2.89 5.32
C ILE A 57 9.72 1.48 5.11
N TYR A 58 10.40 0.65 4.30
CA TYR A 58 10.00 -0.75 4.09
C TYR A 58 9.90 -1.52 5.41
N ARG A 59 10.93 -1.42 6.27
CA ARG A 59 10.94 -2.07 7.59
C ARG A 59 9.77 -1.67 8.46
N THR A 60 9.50 -0.36 8.53
CA THR A 60 8.43 0.16 9.38
C THR A 60 7.07 -0.33 8.90
N VAL A 61 6.77 -0.18 7.60
CA VAL A 61 5.47 -0.59 7.05
C VAL A 61 5.31 -2.11 7.13
N TYR A 62 6.31 -2.88 6.70
CA TYR A 62 6.26 -4.34 6.69
C TYR A 62 6.07 -4.91 8.10
N GLN A 63 6.92 -4.52 9.06
CA GLN A 63 6.87 -5.09 10.41
C GLN A 63 5.58 -4.71 11.14
N ARG A 64 5.13 -3.46 11.04
CA ARG A 64 3.90 -3.00 11.71
C ARG A 64 2.68 -3.71 11.15
N CYS A 65 2.54 -3.78 9.82
CA CYS A 65 1.40 -4.42 9.19
C CYS A 65 1.41 -5.94 9.36
N LYS A 66 2.59 -6.58 9.39
CA LYS A 66 2.73 -8.03 9.61
C LYS A 66 2.38 -8.38 11.06
N ALA A 67 2.96 -7.67 12.02
CA ALA A 67 2.73 -7.92 13.46
C ALA A 67 1.29 -7.65 13.88
N GLN A 68 0.64 -6.63 13.29
CA GLN A 68 -0.73 -6.23 13.62
C GLN A 68 -1.76 -6.79 12.64
N ARG A 69 -1.41 -7.77 11.79
CA ARG A 69 -2.27 -8.19 10.68
C ARG A 69 -3.68 -8.58 11.12
N GLN A 70 -3.78 -9.43 12.15
CA GLN A 70 -5.08 -9.86 12.65
C GLN A 70 -5.88 -8.68 13.22
N LEU A 71 -5.24 -7.82 14.03
CA LEU A 71 -5.87 -6.62 14.56
C LEU A 71 -6.36 -5.68 13.44
N ILE A 72 -5.58 -5.51 12.37
CA ILE A 72 -5.98 -4.72 11.20
C ILE A 72 -7.21 -5.33 10.53
N ILE A 73 -7.24 -6.64 10.33
CA ILE A 73 -8.40 -7.34 9.72
C ILE A 73 -9.65 -7.17 10.60
N ASP A 74 -9.50 -7.30 11.92
CA ASP A 74 -10.62 -7.28 12.87
C ASP A 74 -11.17 -5.85 13.09
N LYS A 75 -10.29 -4.84 13.07
CA LYS A 75 -10.65 -3.44 13.36
C LYS A 75 -11.03 -2.63 12.14
N PHE A 76 -10.46 -2.92 10.96
CA PHE A 76 -10.79 -2.18 9.75
C PHE A 76 -11.95 -2.88 9.03
N PRO A 77 -13.16 -2.28 9.03
CA PRO A 77 -14.30 -2.87 8.33
C PRO A 77 -13.97 -3.08 6.84
N LYS A 78 -14.65 -4.03 6.21
CA LYS A 78 -14.68 -4.12 4.75
C LYS A 78 -15.42 -2.89 4.22
N LEU A 79 -14.69 -1.81 3.98
CA LEU A 79 -15.30 -0.57 3.55
C LEU A 79 -15.41 -0.53 2.03
N ASN A 80 -16.61 -0.22 1.54
CA ASN A 80 -16.83 0.10 0.12
C ASN A 80 -16.20 1.46 -0.26
N ARG A 81 -15.74 2.25 0.73
CA ARG A 81 -15.07 3.54 0.56
C ARG A 81 -13.86 3.65 1.50
N PHE A 82 -12.71 4.07 1.00
CA PHE A 82 -11.50 4.14 1.82
C PHE A 82 -11.59 5.20 2.92
N LEU A 83 -11.02 4.86 4.09
CA LEU A 83 -10.69 5.84 5.10
C LEU A 83 -9.46 6.58 4.59
N THR A 84 -9.60 7.89 4.36
CA THR A 84 -8.54 8.74 3.79
C THR A 84 -7.18 8.44 4.42
N GLY A 85 -6.21 8.02 3.60
CA GLY A 85 -4.80 7.86 3.99
C GLY A 85 -4.42 6.62 4.80
N TYR A 86 -5.35 5.72 5.16
CA TYR A 86 -5.05 4.60 6.08
C TYR A 86 -5.62 3.26 5.59
N ASP A 87 -5.21 2.83 4.41
CA ASP A 87 -5.57 1.52 3.88
C ASP A 87 -4.59 0.41 4.30
N LEU A 88 -4.44 0.23 5.61
CA LEU A 88 -3.55 -0.79 6.18
C LEU A 88 -3.97 -2.21 5.81
N ARG A 89 -5.25 -2.40 5.45
CA ARG A 89 -5.79 -3.69 5.06
C ARG A 89 -5.17 -4.18 3.74
N HIS A 90 -4.93 -3.30 2.79
CA HIS A 90 -4.42 -3.69 1.46
C HIS A 90 -2.90 -3.55 1.31
N VAL A 91 -2.16 -3.27 2.39
CA VAL A 91 -0.68 -3.35 2.38
C VAL A 91 -0.20 -4.75 1.99
N PHE A 92 -0.91 -5.79 2.43
CA PHE A 92 -0.73 -7.16 1.96
C PHE A 92 -2.00 -7.61 1.24
N ASN A 93 -1.87 -7.80 -0.07
CA ASN A 93 -2.92 -8.33 -0.92
C ASN A 93 -2.58 -9.75 -1.34
N GLU A 94 -3.60 -10.59 -1.44
CA GLU A 94 -3.48 -11.85 -2.17
C GLU A 94 -3.54 -11.51 -3.66
N ILE A 95 -2.58 -12.02 -4.44
CA ILE A 95 -2.65 -11.86 -5.90
C ILE A 95 -3.81 -12.73 -6.37
N SER A 96 -4.95 -12.12 -6.62
CA SER A 96 -6.02 -12.75 -7.38
C SER A 96 -5.49 -12.99 -8.79
N ALA A 97 -5.33 -14.24 -9.20
CA ALA A 97 -4.85 -14.64 -10.52
C ALA A 97 -5.86 -14.36 -11.67
N ASN A 98 -6.64 -13.28 -11.58
CA ASN A 98 -7.67 -12.92 -12.55
C ASN A 98 -7.42 -11.52 -13.10
N SER A 99 -6.44 -11.41 -14.00
CA SER A 99 -6.30 -10.30 -14.94
C SER A 99 -5.76 -10.85 -16.26
N THR A 100 -6.61 -11.58 -16.98
CA THR A 100 -6.57 -11.67 -18.45
C THR A 100 -7.51 -10.62 -19.02
#